data_AF-A0A178J572-F1
#
_entry.id   AF-A0A178J572-F1
#
_cell.length_a   1.000
_cell.length_b   1.000
_cell.length_c   1.000
_cell.angle_alpha   90.00
_cell.angle_beta   90.00
_cell.angle_gamma   90.00
#
_symmetry.space_group_name_H-M   'P 1'
#
loop_
_entity.id
_entity.type
_entity.pdbx_description
1 polymer ?
#
loop_
_entity_poly.entity_id
_entity_poly.type
_entity_poly.pdbx_seq_one_letter_code
_entity_poly.pdbx_strand_id
1 'polypeptide(L)'
;MSETNATYSVSVPNCINAFKSRGCIYPMFDGRYIPPTRDEKKSLCVMLGLSKEKISYLTGTELISDDWYSDITEKEWRVLLYCSGLANPIDDLDLVKSNRFLSDNIA
;
A
#
# COMPACT_ATOMS: atom_id res chain seq x y z
N MET A 1 -15.47 14.14 36.07
CA MET A 1 -14.18 14.00 35.38
C MET A 1 -14.43 13.12 34.18
N SER A 2 -14.46 13.68 32.96
CA SER A 2 -14.61 12.88 31.74
C SER A 2 -13.23 12.70 31.16
N GLU A 3 -12.82 11.43 31.09
CA GLU A 3 -11.57 10.98 30.50
C GLU A 3 -11.49 11.52 29.07
N THR A 4 -10.50 12.39 28.84
CA THR A 4 -10.04 12.73 27.49
C THR A 4 -9.58 11.42 26.86
N ASN A 5 -10.41 10.84 26.00
CA ASN A 5 -9.99 9.80 25.08
C ASN A 5 -8.81 10.37 24.29
N ALA A 6 -7.59 10.00 24.68
CA ALA A 6 -6.41 10.27 23.89
C ALA A 6 -6.62 9.55 22.57
N THR A 7 -7.02 10.30 21.54
CA THR A 7 -6.99 9.84 20.17
C THR A 7 -5.53 9.56 19.87
N TYR A 8 -5.08 8.33 20.11
CA TYR A 8 -3.75 7.89 19.73
C TYR A 8 -3.70 8.03 18.20
N SER A 9 -3.14 9.14 17.73
CA SER A 9 -2.92 9.36 16.31
C SER A 9 -2.09 8.19 15.84
N VAL A 10 -2.63 7.38 14.93
CA VAL A 10 -1.92 6.25 14.37
C VAL A 10 -0.65 6.79 13.71
N SER A 11 0.50 6.58 14.35
CA SER A 11 1.77 7.20 13.94
C SER A 11 2.18 6.69 12.56
N VAL A 12 2.79 7.54 11.73
CA VAL A 12 3.35 7.11 10.44
C VAL A 12 4.39 6.02 10.68
N PRO A 13 4.33 4.86 9.99
CA PRO A 13 5.33 3.82 10.15
C PRO A 13 6.74 4.34 9.90
N ASN A 14 7.69 3.98 10.77
CA ASN A 14 9.07 4.46 10.73
C ASN A 14 10.09 3.37 10.30
N CYS A 15 9.63 2.14 10.09
CA CYS A 15 10.42 1.04 9.52
C CYS A 15 9.51 0.11 8.72
N ILE A 16 10.10 -0.71 7.82
CA ILE A 16 9.35 -1.65 6.97
C ILE A 16 8.46 -2.58 7.80
N ASN A 17 8.99 -3.14 8.90
CA ASN A 17 8.22 -4.06 9.75
C ASN A 17 6.98 -3.42 10.38
N ALA A 18 6.98 -2.09 10.61
CA ALA A 18 5.81 -1.39 11.17
C ALA A 18 4.62 -1.32 10.19
N PHE A 19 4.84 -1.56 8.89
CA PHE A 19 3.75 -1.67 7.92
C PHE A 19 3.00 -3.00 8.01
N LYS A 20 3.60 -4.06 8.56
CA LYS A 20 2.95 -5.40 8.62
C LYS A 20 1.64 -5.42 9.38
N SER A 21 1.41 -4.44 10.26
CA SER A 21 0.16 -4.30 11.01
C SER A 21 -0.83 -3.32 10.37
N ARG A 22 -0.58 -2.85 9.13
CA ARG A 22 -1.40 -1.84 8.46
C ARG A 22 -2.33 -2.46 7.43
N GLY A 23 -3.55 -1.94 7.36
CA GLY A 23 -4.53 -2.35 6.36
C GLY A 23 -4.09 -2.06 4.92
N CYS A 24 -3.19 -1.09 4.72
CA CYS A 24 -2.71 -0.72 3.39
C CYS A 24 -1.77 -1.75 2.75
N ILE A 25 -1.36 -2.81 3.47
CA ILE A 25 -0.57 -3.90 2.85
C ILE A 25 -1.44 -4.94 2.15
N TYR A 26 -2.75 -4.96 2.43
CA TYR A 26 -3.66 -5.90 1.79
C TYR A 26 -3.98 -5.49 0.35
N PRO A 27 -4.33 -6.42 -0.55
CA PRO A 27 -4.84 -6.09 -1.88
C PRO A 27 -6.17 -5.34 -1.82
N MET A 28 -6.47 -4.47 -2.79
CA MET A 28 -7.67 -3.61 -2.78
C MET A 28 -9.00 -4.35 -2.66
N PHE A 29 -9.04 -5.61 -3.10
CA PHE A 29 -10.22 -6.47 -3.10
C PHE A 29 -10.32 -7.35 -1.83
N ASP A 30 -9.39 -7.22 -0.89
CA ASP A 30 -9.46 -7.84 0.43
C ASP A 30 -10.26 -6.93 1.38
N GLY A 31 -11.21 -7.50 2.14
CA GLY A 31 -12.05 -6.72 3.07
C GLY A 31 -11.30 -6.02 4.21
N ARG A 32 -10.03 -6.37 4.44
CA ARG A 32 -9.16 -5.71 5.43
C ARG A 32 -8.40 -4.51 4.86
N TYR A 33 -8.52 -4.26 3.55
CA TYR A 33 -7.80 -3.19 2.89
C TYR A 33 -8.23 -1.82 3.41
N ILE A 34 -7.23 -0.99 3.69
CA ILE A 34 -7.40 0.42 4.00
C ILE A 34 -6.44 1.17 3.08
N PRO A 35 -6.90 2.12 2.25
CA PRO A 35 -6.01 2.88 1.38
C PRO A 35 -4.88 3.57 2.15
N PRO A 36 -3.63 3.55 1.63
CA PRO A 36 -2.50 4.20 2.28
C PRO A 36 -2.67 5.73 2.29
N THR A 37 -2.30 6.34 3.41
CA THR A 37 -2.20 7.80 3.51
C THR A 37 -0.99 8.33 2.72
N ARG A 38 -1.01 9.62 2.38
CA ARG A 38 0.14 10.29 1.73
C ARG A 38 1.44 10.11 2.53
N ASP A 39 1.37 10.23 3.84
CA ASP A 39 2.58 10.14 4.69
C ASP A 39 3.09 8.70 4.80
N GLU A 40 2.21 7.70 4.78
CA GLU A 40 2.60 6.28 4.66
C GLU A 40 3.30 6.02 3.32
N LYS A 41 2.77 6.55 2.21
CA LYS A 41 3.39 6.45 0.88
C LYS A 41 4.79 7.07 0.88
N LYS A 42 4.90 8.31 1.39
CA LYS A 42 6.17 9.02 1.53
C LYS A 42 7.17 8.23 2.39
N SER A 43 6.74 7.75 3.55
CA SER A 43 7.60 7.04 4.48
C SER A 43 8.19 5.78 3.85
N LEU A 44 7.37 4.99 3.15
CA LEU A 44 7.86 3.79 2.46
C LEU A 44 8.85 4.13 1.33
N CYS A 45 8.56 5.15 0.51
CA CYS A 45 9.46 5.57 -0.57
C CYS A 45 10.83 6.00 -0.02
N VAL A 46 10.85 6.74 1.09
CA VAL A 46 12.07 7.16 1.78
C VAL A 46 12.84 5.95 2.32
N MET A 47 12.17 4.99 2.97
CA MET A 47 12.82 3.77 3.48
C MET A 47 13.43 2.92 2.38
N LEU A 48 12.81 2.88 1.20
CA LEU A 48 13.33 2.14 0.05
C LEU A 48 14.39 2.91 -0.75
N GLY A 49 14.66 4.18 -0.41
CA GLY A 49 15.60 5.02 -1.17
C GLY A 49 15.16 5.25 -2.62
N LEU A 50 13.84 5.30 -2.86
CA LEU A 50 13.26 5.49 -4.19
C LEU A 50 12.95 6.97 -4.44
N SER A 51 13.45 7.48 -5.55
CA SER A 51 13.10 8.80 -6.06
C SER A 51 11.85 8.74 -6.95
N LYS A 52 11.30 9.91 -7.25
CA LYS A 52 10.17 10.10 -8.18
C LYS A 52 10.43 9.40 -9.51
N GLU A 53 11.62 9.59 -10.08
CA GLU A 53 12.03 9.05 -11.39
C GLU A 53 12.12 7.53 -11.36
N LYS A 54 12.68 6.96 -10.27
CA LYS A 54 12.75 5.50 -10.11
C LYS A 54 11.36 4.89 -10.02
N ILE A 55 10.44 5.53 -9.32
CA ILE A 55 9.08 5.02 -9.19
C ILE A 55 8.36 5.11 -10.52
N SER A 56 8.44 6.24 -11.22
CA SER A 56 7.87 6.36 -12.55
C SER A 56 8.40 5.31 -13.53
N TYR A 57 9.70 5.02 -13.47
CA TYR A 57 10.29 3.95 -14.26
C TYR A 57 9.77 2.56 -13.86
N LEU A 58 9.71 2.24 -12.56
CA LEU A 58 9.26 0.95 -12.05
C LEU A 58 7.79 0.66 -12.35
N THR A 59 6.95 1.69 -12.33
CA THR A 59 5.50 1.54 -12.46
C THR A 59 4.98 1.80 -13.88
N GLY A 60 5.80 2.43 -14.72
CA GLY A 60 5.42 2.92 -16.04
C GLY A 60 4.48 4.12 -15.99
N THR A 61 4.38 4.81 -14.85
CA THR A 61 3.47 5.95 -14.64
C THR A 61 4.29 7.22 -14.40
N GLU A 62 4.14 8.21 -15.27
CA GLU A 62 4.79 9.51 -15.09
C GLU A 62 4.16 10.27 -13.91
N LEU A 63 4.97 10.55 -12.89
CA LEU A 63 4.58 11.36 -11.75
C LEU A 63 5.01 12.80 -12.05
N ILE A 64 4.10 13.77 -11.99
CA ILE A 64 4.38 15.14 -12.47
C ILE A 64 4.44 16.12 -11.30
N SER A 65 3.61 15.96 -10.27
CA SER A 65 3.52 16.88 -9.13
C SER A 65 4.83 16.98 -8.32
N ASP A 66 5.06 18.13 -7.70
CA ASP A 66 6.09 18.29 -6.67
C ASP A 66 5.75 17.46 -5.42
N ASP A 67 4.44 17.31 -5.15
CA ASP A 67 3.92 16.41 -4.13
C ASP A 67 3.46 15.06 -4.71
N TRP A 68 4.34 14.44 -5.50
CA TRP A 68 4.07 13.19 -6.21
C TRP A 68 3.69 12.00 -5.31
N TYR A 69 3.91 12.07 -4.00
CA TYR A 69 3.47 11.02 -3.06
C TYR A 69 1.94 10.85 -3.05
N SER A 70 1.21 11.93 -3.29
CA SER A 70 -0.26 11.92 -3.38
C SER A 70 -0.72 11.22 -4.67
N ASP A 71 0.08 11.30 -5.73
CA ASP A 71 -0.21 10.78 -7.07
C ASP A 71 0.01 9.25 -7.18
N ILE A 72 0.69 8.63 -6.21
CA ILE A 72 0.86 7.18 -6.16
C ILE A 72 -0.52 6.53 -5.99
N THR A 73 -1.00 5.87 -7.03
CA THR A 73 -2.27 5.12 -7.00
C THR A 73 -2.09 3.77 -6.33
N GLU A 74 -3.17 3.01 -6.23
CA GLU A 74 -3.18 1.67 -5.66
C GLU A 74 -2.26 0.70 -6.42
N LYS A 75 -2.18 0.85 -7.75
CA LYS A 75 -1.29 0.05 -8.59
C LYS A 75 0.18 0.33 -8.27
N GLU A 76 0.57 1.61 -8.23
CA GLU A 76 1.95 1.98 -7.88
C GLU A 76 2.28 1.57 -6.44
N TRP A 77 1.35 1.77 -5.52
CA TRP A 77 1.49 1.34 -4.13
C TRP A 77 1.76 -0.16 -4.03
N ARG A 78 1.03 -0.98 -4.80
CA ARG A 78 1.24 -2.42 -4.81
C ARG A 78 2.64 -2.82 -5.27
N VAL A 79 3.16 -2.16 -6.30
CA VAL A 79 4.55 -2.35 -6.76
C VAL A 79 5.56 -2.00 -5.66
N LEU A 80 5.35 -0.90 -4.94
CA LEU A 80 6.20 -0.51 -3.81
C LEU A 80 6.19 -1.57 -2.69
N LEU A 81 5.04 -2.16 -2.40
CA LEU A 81 4.93 -3.25 -1.43
C LEU A 81 5.71 -4.49 -1.88
N TYR A 82 5.70 -4.83 -3.17
CA TYR A 82 6.55 -5.89 -3.71
C TYR A 82 8.04 -5.59 -3.54
N CYS A 83 8.47 -4.37 -3.87
CA CYS A 83 9.86 -3.95 -3.70
C CYS A 83 10.33 -4.00 -2.23
N SER A 84 9.42 -3.76 -1.28
CA SER A 84 9.71 -3.81 0.15
C SER A 84 9.67 -5.21 0.77
N GLY A 85 9.18 -6.21 0.04
CA GLY A 85 8.91 -7.56 0.57
C GLY A 85 7.73 -7.63 1.54
N LEU A 86 6.89 -6.57 1.63
CA LEU A 86 5.65 -6.57 2.40
C LEU A 86 4.51 -7.31 1.69
N ALA A 87 4.66 -7.55 0.39
CA ALA A 87 3.72 -8.27 -0.45
C ALA A 87 4.46 -9.12 -1.47
N ASN A 88 3.79 -10.13 -2.02
CA ASN A 88 4.30 -10.99 -3.08
C ASN A 88 3.31 -11.03 -4.24
N PRO A 89 3.74 -10.79 -5.50
CA PRO A 89 2.84 -10.83 -6.65
C PRO A 89 2.24 -12.21 -6.91
N ILE A 90 2.89 -13.30 -6.50
CA ILE A 90 2.35 -14.66 -6.66
C ILE A 90 1.13 -14.86 -5.75
N ASP A 91 1.21 -14.42 -4.50
CA ASP A 91 0.11 -14.53 -3.53
C ASP A 91 -1.13 -13.78 -4.04
N ASP A 92 -0.93 -12.62 -4.64
CA ASP A 92 -2.03 -11.83 -5.22
C ASP A 92 -2.68 -12.50 -6.43
N LEU A 93 -1.87 -13.10 -7.31
CA LEU A 93 -2.39 -13.85 -8.45
C LEU A 93 -3.23 -15.03 -7.99
N ASP A 94 -2.80 -15.74 -6.95
CA ASP A 94 -3.55 -16.88 -6.42
C ASP A 94 -4.83 -16.44 -5.70
N LEU A 95 -4.82 -15.30 -5.01
CA LEU A 95 -6.02 -14.72 -4.41
C LEU A 95 -7.04 -14.30 -5.47
N VAL A 96 -6.60 -13.69 -6.58
CA VAL A 96 -7.49 -13.34 -7.71
C VAL A 96 -8.09 -14.59 -8.36
N LYS A 97 -7.29 -15.64 -8.58
CA LYS A 97 -7.79 -16.92 -9.10
C LYS A 97 -8.84 -17.50 -8.17
N SER A 98 -8.56 -17.58 -6.86
CA SER A 98 -9.49 -18.11 -5.88
C SER A 98 -10.80 -17.32 -5.85
N ASN A 99 -10.73 -15.99 -5.94
CA ASN A 99 -11.93 -15.15 -6.01
C ASN A 99 -12.73 -15.34 -7.30
N ARG A 100 -12.08 -15.53 -8.45
CA ARG A 100 -12.75 -15.87 -9.72
C ARG A 100 -13.45 -17.23 -9.67
N PHE A 101 -12.78 -18.25 -9.13
CA PHE A 101 -13.40 -19.57 -8.97
C PHE A 101 -14.61 -19.52 -8.03
N LEU A 102 -14.61 -18.66 -7.01
CA LEU A 102 -15.78 -18.45 -6.16
C LEU A 102 -16.91 -17.71 -6.89
N SER A 103 -16.60 -16.72 -7.74
CA SER A 103 -17.64 -16.01 -8.52
C SER A 103 -18.27 -16.88 -9.61
N ASP A 104 -17.50 -17.77 -10.24
CA ASP A 104 -17.97 -18.62 -11.35
C ASP A 104 -18.82 -19.81 -10.87
N ASN A 105 -18.74 -20.20 -9.60
CA ASN A 105 -19.49 -21.31 -9.01
C ASN A 105 -20.78 -20.88 -8.27
N ILE A 106 -21.18 -19.61 -8.38
CA ILE A 106 -22.43 -19.06 -7.81
C ILE A 106 -23.44 -18.70 -8.93
N ALA A 107 -23.23 -19.19 -10.15
CA ALA A 107 -24.14 -19.01 -11.29
C ALA A 107 -25.13 -20.19 -11.44
#